data_AF-A0A8T2JU47-F1
#
_entry.id   AF-A0A8T2JU47-F1
#
_cell.length_a   1.000
_cell.length_b   1.000
_cell.length_c   1.000
_cell.angle_alpha   90.00
_cell.angle_beta   90.00
_cell.angle_gamma   90.00
#
_symmetry.space_group_name_H-M   'P 1'
#
loop_
_entity.id
_entity.type
_entity.pdbx_description
1 polymer ?
#
loop_
_entity_poly.entity_id
_entity_poly.type
_entity_poly.pdbx_seq_one_letter_code
_entity_poly.pdbx_strand_id
1 'polypeptide(L)'
;MDPEIVSFTIPTESNKIVFVWNISALRSEEEIYFSLLQVFSQFGALYTLKIFPNAGDPGYYAVIKYYCARDARRAQEACDHKNLFQDSPLKVRVCVKQKGFQYKSLLLNSSRCQDLANHYLGFNGWSKRIIALQNISGLDEDEGDPQEEIKQRYLCVLEVLIPAYGVSSRGVGVAEETLIKQKDPTDFLQKTGNLQKYAAQKALSDAFQKILLLVFENGKVAVEYVSPDDNTVDCLTEEELQGLIQVNDFTWTSFNPDGEEEILGELTFHEDALGAED
;
A
#
# COMPACT_ATOMS: atom_id res chain seq x y z
N MET A 1 23.56 2.82 16.22
CA MET A 1 22.68 3.21 15.11
C MET A 1 21.44 2.36 15.22
N ASP A 2 20.30 3.01 15.33
CA ASP A 2 19.04 2.36 15.67
C ASP A 2 18.35 1.86 14.40
N PRO A 3 17.71 0.68 14.44
CA PRO A 3 16.96 0.16 13.30
C PRO A 3 15.82 1.12 12.92
N GLU A 4 15.52 1.22 11.64
CA GLU A 4 14.35 1.96 11.16
C GLU A 4 13.15 1.00 11.04
N ILE A 5 12.00 1.43 11.56
CA ILE A 5 10.76 0.66 11.48
C ILE A 5 10.07 0.95 10.15
N VAL A 6 9.78 -0.11 9.39
CA VAL A 6 8.96 -0.06 8.18
C VAL A 6 7.68 -0.84 8.43
N SER A 7 6.55 -0.14 8.37
CA SER A 7 5.20 -0.71 8.47
C SER A 7 4.60 -0.97 7.08
N PHE A 8 3.68 -1.93 6.99
CA PHE A 8 2.89 -2.18 5.78
C PHE A 8 1.74 -1.17 5.61
N THR A 9 2.08 0.12 5.66
CA THR A 9 1.14 1.24 5.55
C THR A 9 1.62 2.24 4.50
N ILE A 10 0.70 3.08 4.00
CA ILE A 10 1.07 4.14 3.06
C ILE A 10 2.05 5.08 3.80
N PRO A 11 3.29 5.26 3.32
CA PRO A 11 4.20 6.22 3.92
C PRO A 11 3.55 7.60 3.84
N THR A 12 3.60 8.44 4.86
CA THR A 12 3.03 9.80 4.83
C THR A 12 4.05 10.86 5.25
N GLU A 13 5.15 10.40 5.83
CA GLU A 13 6.20 11.24 6.38
C GLU A 13 7.00 11.90 5.27
N SER A 14 7.23 13.20 5.41
CA SER A 14 7.94 14.00 4.41
C SER A 14 9.40 13.57 4.25
N ASN A 15 10.02 13.08 5.31
CA ASN A 15 11.39 12.56 5.28
C ASN A 15 11.55 11.27 4.45
N LYS A 16 10.46 10.68 3.96
CA LYS A 16 10.45 9.55 3.00
C LYS A 16 10.25 9.99 1.55
N ILE A 17 10.02 11.28 1.30
CA ILE A 17 9.74 11.84 -0.02
C ILE A 17 10.98 12.56 -0.54
N VAL A 18 11.37 12.26 -1.78
CA VAL A 18 12.48 12.86 -2.52
C VAL A 18 11.93 13.57 -3.75
N PHE A 19 12.25 14.85 -3.86
CA PHE A 19 12.05 15.64 -5.07
C PHE A 19 13.30 15.59 -5.95
N VAL A 20 13.10 15.32 -7.23
CA VAL A 20 14.14 15.32 -8.26
C VAL A 20 13.74 16.34 -9.32
N TRP A 21 14.58 17.30 -9.62
CA TRP A 21 14.32 18.28 -10.68
C TRP A 21 15.56 18.53 -11.53
N ASN A 22 15.41 19.40 -12.53
CA ASN A 22 16.36 19.60 -13.62
C ASN A 22 16.46 18.38 -14.55
N ILE A 23 15.35 17.67 -14.75
CA ILE A 23 15.28 16.53 -15.67
C ILE A 23 15.04 17.07 -17.08
N SER A 24 15.90 16.68 -18.01
CA SER A 24 15.86 17.15 -19.38
C SER A 24 14.73 16.50 -20.19
N ALA A 25 14.08 17.28 -21.06
CA ALA A 25 13.08 16.78 -22.02
C ALA A 25 13.69 16.15 -23.30
N LEU A 26 14.98 15.79 -23.28
CA LEU A 26 15.65 15.14 -24.43
C LEU A 26 15.20 13.70 -24.67
N ARG A 27 14.60 13.05 -23.67
CA ARG A 27 14.11 11.67 -23.70
C ARG A 27 12.61 11.62 -23.51
N SER A 28 11.98 10.50 -23.87
CA SER A 28 10.55 10.30 -23.61
C SER A 28 10.29 10.20 -22.10
N GLU A 29 9.05 10.51 -21.68
CA GLU A 29 8.65 10.39 -20.27
C GLU A 29 8.84 8.97 -19.73
N GLU A 30 8.58 7.96 -20.56
CA GLU A 30 8.78 6.54 -20.22
C GLU A 30 10.26 6.22 -19.98
N GLU A 31 11.16 6.68 -20.85
CA GLU A 31 12.60 6.47 -20.69
C GLU A 31 13.14 7.16 -19.42
N ILE A 32 12.62 8.35 -19.11
CA ILE A 32 12.92 9.07 -17.87
C ILE A 32 12.42 8.26 -16.67
N TYR A 33 11.19 7.74 -16.73
CA TYR A 33 10.60 6.88 -15.70
C TYR A 33 11.47 5.68 -15.40
N PHE A 34 11.85 4.92 -16.43
CA PHE A 34 12.68 3.74 -16.27
C PHE A 34 14.08 4.10 -15.74
N SER A 35 14.68 5.19 -16.22
CA SER A 35 15.99 5.66 -15.76
C SER A 35 15.97 6.03 -14.27
N LEU A 36 14.95 6.77 -13.85
CA LEU A 36 14.77 7.12 -12.43
C LEU A 36 14.49 5.87 -11.59
N LEU A 37 13.60 4.99 -12.04
CA LEU A 37 13.28 3.76 -11.33
C LEU A 37 14.54 2.89 -11.11
N GLN A 38 15.35 2.71 -12.16
CA GLN A 38 16.58 1.91 -12.09
C GLN A 38 17.62 2.51 -11.14
N VAL A 39 17.75 3.83 -11.09
CA VAL A 39 18.71 4.49 -10.18
C VAL A 39 18.20 4.48 -8.75
N PHE A 40 16.95 4.90 -8.53
CA PHE A 40 16.44 5.13 -7.19
C PHE A 40 16.03 3.84 -6.46
N SER A 41 15.64 2.77 -7.16
CA SER A 41 15.37 1.46 -6.54
C SER A 41 16.62 0.80 -5.91
N GLN A 42 17.83 1.25 -6.27
CA GLN A 42 19.08 0.74 -5.66
C GLN A 42 19.25 1.17 -4.20
N PHE A 43 18.59 2.26 -3.78
CA PHE A 43 18.70 2.76 -2.42
C PHE A 43 17.74 2.06 -1.46
N GLY A 44 16.58 1.60 -1.94
CA GLY A 44 15.57 0.91 -1.15
C GLY A 44 14.23 0.77 -1.88
N ALA A 45 13.24 0.20 -1.18
CA ALA A 45 11.90 0.00 -1.70
C ALA A 45 11.17 1.33 -1.95
N LEU A 46 10.70 1.51 -3.18
CA LEU A 46 9.88 2.66 -3.59
C LEU A 46 8.39 2.33 -3.40
N TYR A 47 7.65 3.23 -2.76
CA TYR A 47 6.19 3.22 -2.73
C TYR A 47 5.62 3.80 -4.03
N THR A 48 6.10 4.98 -4.44
CA THR A 48 5.67 5.62 -5.68
C THR A 48 6.79 6.41 -6.33
N LEU A 49 6.72 6.51 -7.66
CA LEU A 49 7.53 7.37 -8.50
C LEU A 49 6.56 8.03 -9.48
N LYS A 50 6.49 9.36 -9.46
CA LYS A 50 5.65 10.15 -10.36
C LYS A 50 6.50 11.19 -11.06
N ILE A 51 6.27 11.37 -12.35
CA ILE A 51 6.91 12.40 -13.17
C ILE A 51 5.87 13.45 -13.51
N PHE A 52 6.31 14.70 -13.54
CA PHE A 52 5.48 15.85 -13.86
C PHE A 52 6.26 16.78 -14.79
N PRO A 53 5.60 17.41 -15.78
CA PRO A 53 6.23 18.43 -16.60
C PRO A 53 6.48 19.71 -15.79
N ASN A 54 7.56 20.43 -16.10
CA ASN A 54 7.84 21.73 -15.52
C ASN A 54 6.83 22.78 -16.00
N ALA A 55 6.47 23.72 -15.11
CA ALA A 55 5.66 24.87 -15.50
C ALA A 55 6.52 25.86 -16.31
N GLY A 56 6.36 25.86 -17.63
CA GLY A 56 6.91 26.87 -18.53
C GLY A 56 8.31 26.61 -19.13
N ASP A 57 9.02 25.57 -18.71
CA ASP A 57 10.34 25.17 -19.25
C ASP A 57 10.27 23.75 -19.84
N PRO A 58 10.86 23.45 -21.00
CA PRO A 58 11.00 22.07 -21.50
C PRO A 58 11.81 21.19 -20.53
N GLY A 59 11.11 20.47 -19.67
CA GLY A 59 11.72 19.56 -18.72
C GLY A 59 10.71 18.94 -17.78
N TYR A 60 11.22 18.12 -16.88
CA TYR A 60 10.42 17.40 -15.91
C TYR A 60 10.97 17.57 -14.48
N TYR A 61 10.10 17.30 -13.52
CA TYR A 61 10.46 17.00 -12.15
C TYR A 61 9.77 15.68 -11.75
N ALA A 62 10.32 15.03 -10.74
CA ALA A 62 9.78 13.78 -10.22
C ALA A 62 9.64 13.83 -8.70
N VAL A 63 8.63 13.11 -8.22
CA VAL A 63 8.37 12.89 -6.80
C VAL A 63 8.50 11.40 -6.54
N ILE A 64 9.48 11.04 -5.72
CA ILE A 64 9.80 9.66 -5.36
C ILE A 64 9.51 9.49 -3.88
N LYS A 65 8.80 8.43 -3.52
CA LYS A 65 8.44 8.13 -2.15
C LYS A 65 8.97 6.76 -1.77
N TYR A 66 9.74 6.70 -0.70
CA TYR A 66 10.26 5.47 -0.13
C TYR A 66 9.35 4.96 0.99
N TYR A 67 9.47 3.68 1.32
CA TYR A 67 8.94 3.15 2.58
C TYR A 67 9.80 3.54 3.79
N CYS A 68 11.08 3.82 3.55
CA CYS A 68 12.12 4.05 4.54
C CYS A 68 12.76 5.43 4.33
N ALA A 69 12.84 6.25 5.39
CA ALA A 69 13.41 7.58 5.38
C ALA A 69 14.93 7.55 5.24
N ARG A 70 15.61 6.53 5.79
CA ARG A 70 17.05 6.31 5.55
C ARG A 70 17.34 6.13 4.07
N ASP A 71 16.52 5.39 3.34
CA ASP A 71 16.77 5.12 1.93
C ASP A 71 16.57 6.39 1.09
N ALA A 72 15.58 7.24 1.45
CA ALA A 72 15.43 8.58 0.89
C ALA A 72 16.65 9.49 1.15
N ARG A 73 17.21 9.48 2.37
CA ARG A 73 18.44 10.24 2.70
C ARG A 73 19.64 9.76 1.90
N ARG A 74 19.86 8.43 1.83
CA ARG A 74 20.95 7.82 1.05
C ARG A 74 20.84 8.17 -0.43
N ALA A 75 19.62 8.14 -0.97
CA ALA A 75 19.35 8.53 -2.35
C ALA A 75 19.71 10.00 -2.61
N GLN A 76 19.37 10.91 -1.70
CA GLN A 76 19.78 12.31 -1.82
C GLN A 76 21.31 12.46 -1.79
N GLU A 77 21.97 11.90 -0.77
CA GLU A 77 23.42 12.02 -0.60
C GLU A 77 24.21 11.49 -1.79
N ALA A 78 23.72 10.42 -2.42
CA ALA A 78 24.39 9.80 -3.57
C ALA A 78 24.07 10.49 -4.90
N CYS A 79 22.85 11.02 -5.08
CA CYS A 79 22.36 11.49 -6.38
C CYS A 79 22.35 13.02 -6.55
N ASP A 80 22.39 13.79 -5.46
CA ASP A 80 22.33 15.25 -5.57
C ASP A 80 23.54 15.80 -6.31
N HIS A 81 23.29 16.68 -7.28
CA HIS A 81 24.28 17.28 -8.17
C HIS A 81 25.10 16.27 -9.00
N LYS A 82 24.55 15.08 -9.27
CA LYS A 82 25.18 14.06 -10.12
C LYS A 82 24.55 13.95 -11.51
N ASN A 83 25.37 13.56 -12.48
CA ASN A 83 24.97 13.20 -13.83
C ASN A 83 24.64 11.70 -13.85
N LEU A 84 23.38 11.35 -13.59
CA LEU A 84 22.98 9.94 -13.43
C LEU A 84 22.72 9.25 -14.78
N PHE A 85 21.82 9.82 -15.58
CA PHE A 85 21.42 9.28 -16.89
C PHE A 85 21.37 10.35 -17.99
N GLN A 86 21.74 11.59 -17.67
CA GLN A 86 21.76 12.75 -18.55
C GLN A 86 23.02 13.59 -18.25
N ASP A 87 23.42 14.44 -19.21
CA ASP A 87 24.64 15.24 -19.13
C ASP A 87 24.54 16.40 -18.14
N SER A 88 23.33 16.90 -17.88
CA SER A 88 23.09 17.93 -16.87
C SER A 88 22.86 17.31 -15.49
N PRO A 89 23.45 17.88 -14.43
CA PRO A 89 23.32 17.31 -13.08
C PRO A 89 21.89 17.45 -12.57
N LEU A 90 21.39 16.37 -11.96
CA LEU A 90 20.10 16.40 -11.27
C LEU A 90 20.23 17.13 -9.93
N LYS A 91 19.12 17.72 -9.48
CA LYS A 91 19.01 18.28 -8.14
C LYS A 91 18.04 17.41 -7.35
N VAL A 92 18.50 16.89 -6.23
CA VAL A 92 17.77 15.89 -5.43
C VAL A 92 17.64 16.41 -4.01
N ARG A 93 16.42 16.49 -3.48
CA ARG A 93 16.18 16.90 -2.08
C ARG A 93 15.07 16.10 -1.43
N VAL A 94 15.33 15.65 -0.20
CA VAL A 94 14.34 15.09 0.72
C VAL A 94 13.47 16.20 1.27
N CYS A 95 12.17 15.95 1.40
CA CYS A 95 11.27 16.92 2.01
C CYS A 95 11.51 17.00 3.52
N VAL A 96 11.71 18.23 4.02
CA VAL A 96 11.85 18.51 5.46
C VAL A 96 10.60 19.14 6.07
N LYS A 97 9.65 19.61 5.26
CA LYS A 97 8.39 20.17 5.75
C LYS A 97 7.51 19.06 6.31
N GLN A 98 7.34 19.02 7.62
CA GLN A 98 6.32 18.18 8.24
C GLN A 98 4.96 18.88 8.05
N LYS A 99 4.06 18.31 7.24
CA LYS A 99 2.64 18.70 7.32
C LYS A 99 2.13 18.11 8.64
N GLY A 100 1.61 18.94 9.53
CA GLY A 100 1.06 18.54 10.84
C GLY A 100 -0.25 17.75 10.79
N PHE A 101 -0.51 17.05 9.67
CA PHE A 101 -1.72 16.28 9.46
C PHE A 101 -1.45 14.82 9.85
N GLN A 102 -1.99 14.42 11.01
CA GLN A 102 -2.08 13.01 11.38
C GLN A 102 -3.18 12.35 10.54
N TYR A 103 -2.83 11.89 9.34
CA TYR A 103 -3.67 10.90 8.66
C TYR A 103 -3.64 9.62 9.50
N LYS A 104 -4.80 9.02 9.76
CA LYS A 104 -4.84 7.62 10.20
C LYS A 104 -4.03 6.81 9.20
N SER A 105 -3.12 5.98 9.68
CA SER A 105 -2.23 5.18 8.84
C SER A 105 -3.09 4.32 7.90
N LEU A 106 -3.07 4.64 6.60
CA LEU A 106 -3.84 3.92 5.61
C LEU A 106 -3.14 2.62 5.27
N LEU A 107 -3.92 1.55 5.12
CA LEU A 107 -3.42 0.22 4.79
C LEU A 107 -2.81 0.21 3.38
N LEU A 108 -1.73 -0.54 3.21
CA LEU A 108 -1.25 -0.86 1.87
C LEU A 108 -2.19 -1.86 1.21
N ASN A 109 -2.42 -1.69 -0.09
CA ASN A 109 -3.10 -2.71 -0.86
C ASN A 109 -2.25 -3.99 -0.97
N SER A 110 -2.93 -5.09 -1.27
CA SER A 110 -2.34 -6.43 -1.31
C SER A 110 -1.13 -6.55 -2.26
N SER A 111 -1.09 -5.82 -3.38
CA SER A 111 0.05 -5.84 -4.30
C SER A 111 1.26 -5.17 -3.69
N ARG A 112 1.06 -3.99 -3.08
CA ARG A 112 2.13 -3.23 -2.44
C ARG A 112 2.70 -3.95 -1.22
N CYS A 113 1.86 -4.65 -0.45
CA CYS A 113 2.36 -5.52 0.62
C CYS A 113 3.28 -6.62 0.08
N GLN A 114 2.91 -7.26 -1.02
CA GLN A 114 3.71 -8.32 -1.63
C GLN A 114 5.05 -7.80 -2.17
N ASP A 115 5.04 -6.66 -2.85
CA ASP A 115 6.26 -6.03 -3.36
C ASP A 115 7.23 -5.68 -2.21
N LEU A 116 6.69 -5.11 -1.13
CA LEU A 116 7.46 -4.73 0.05
C LEU A 116 8.03 -5.96 0.78
N ALA A 117 7.21 -7.00 0.97
CA ALA A 117 7.64 -8.27 1.56
C ALA A 117 8.72 -8.94 0.70
N ASN A 118 8.56 -8.95 -0.63
CA ASN A 118 9.55 -9.49 -1.55
C ASN A 118 10.87 -8.72 -1.52
N HIS A 119 10.83 -7.40 -1.33
CA HIS A 119 12.03 -6.57 -1.22
C HIS A 119 12.85 -6.91 0.03
N TYR A 120 12.20 -7.01 1.20
CA TYR A 120 12.90 -7.16 2.48
C TYR A 120 13.10 -8.62 2.94
N LEU A 121 12.14 -9.49 2.65
CA LEU A 121 12.15 -10.90 3.07
C LEU A 121 12.60 -11.82 1.94
N GLY A 122 12.54 -11.35 0.69
CA GLY A 122 12.73 -12.18 -0.49
C GLY A 122 11.47 -12.98 -0.85
N PHE A 123 11.36 -13.36 -2.12
CA PHE A 123 10.19 -14.08 -2.64
C PHE A 123 9.93 -15.44 -1.98
N ASN A 124 10.96 -16.07 -1.40
CA ASN A 124 10.87 -17.32 -0.64
C ASN A 124 10.89 -17.11 0.88
N GLY A 125 10.97 -15.86 1.36
CA GLY A 125 11.05 -15.56 2.79
C GLY A 125 9.70 -15.60 3.50
N TRP A 126 8.61 -15.58 2.74
CA TRP A 126 7.25 -15.56 3.25
C TRP A 126 6.32 -16.38 2.35
N SER A 127 5.16 -16.77 2.88
CA SER A 127 4.10 -17.44 2.13
C SER A 127 2.73 -17.02 2.62
N LYS A 128 1.69 -17.37 1.87
CA LYS A 128 0.29 -17.13 2.25
C LYS A 128 -0.58 -18.35 1.98
N ARG A 129 -1.56 -18.60 2.84
CA ARG A 129 -2.59 -19.63 2.62
C ARG A 129 -3.99 -19.11 2.97
N ILE A 130 -4.97 -19.41 2.13
CA ILE A 130 -6.37 -19.15 2.44
C ILE A 130 -6.84 -20.23 3.41
N ILE A 131 -7.30 -19.82 4.59
CA ILE A 131 -7.89 -20.72 5.59
C ILE A 131 -9.38 -20.90 5.28
N ALA A 132 -10.08 -19.79 5.03
CA ALA A 132 -11.51 -19.80 4.73
C ALA A 132 -11.85 -18.80 3.62
N LEU A 133 -12.79 -19.20 2.76
CA LEU A 133 -13.43 -18.33 1.78
C LEU A 133 -14.90 -18.70 1.73
N GLN A 134 -15.77 -17.84 2.26
CA GLN A 134 -17.18 -18.16 2.46
C GLN A 134 -18.07 -17.05 1.89
N ASN A 135 -19.17 -17.48 1.26
CA ASN A 135 -20.24 -16.59 0.85
C ASN A 135 -21.09 -16.29 2.09
N ILE A 136 -21.18 -15.02 2.47
CA ILE A 136 -21.93 -14.53 3.62
C ILE A 136 -23.09 -13.63 3.19
N SER A 137 -23.58 -13.82 1.95
CA SER A 137 -24.75 -13.11 1.43
C SER A 137 -26.03 -13.58 2.13
N GLY A 138 -26.94 -12.67 2.45
CA GLY A 138 -28.24 -13.01 3.06
C GLY A 138 -28.22 -13.18 4.59
N LEU A 139 -27.13 -12.77 5.25
CA LEU A 139 -27.06 -12.70 6.72
C LEU A 139 -27.62 -11.39 7.29
N ASP A 140 -27.94 -10.42 6.44
CA ASP A 140 -28.71 -9.24 6.83
C ASP A 140 -30.20 -9.59 6.69
N GLU A 141 -30.93 -9.59 7.80
CA GLU A 141 -32.39 -9.62 7.84
C GLU A 141 -32.95 -8.28 7.33
N ASP A 142 -32.83 -7.99 6.03
CA ASP A 142 -33.56 -6.87 5.41
C ASP A 142 -34.90 -7.40 4.89
N GLU A 143 -35.97 -7.18 5.67
CA GLU A 143 -37.38 -7.28 5.25
C GLU A 143 -37.76 -6.14 4.26
N GLY A 144 -36.95 -5.93 3.23
CA GLY A 144 -37.14 -4.89 2.21
C GLY A 144 -37.51 -5.48 0.84
N ASP A 145 -38.44 -4.81 0.16
CA ASP A 145 -39.11 -5.18 -1.10
C ASP A 145 -38.29 -5.97 -2.16
N PRO A 146 -38.95 -6.77 -3.02
CA PRO A 146 -38.30 -7.60 -4.03
C PRO A 146 -37.74 -6.74 -5.18
N GLN A 147 -36.65 -6.03 -4.94
CA GLN A 147 -35.94 -5.29 -5.98
C GLN A 147 -34.95 -6.17 -6.72
N GLU A 148 -34.64 -5.77 -7.94
CA GLU A 148 -33.85 -6.48 -8.94
C GLU A 148 -32.37 -6.61 -8.58
N GLU A 149 -31.97 -6.22 -7.36
CA GLU A 149 -30.59 -6.18 -6.87
C GLU A 149 -30.32 -7.28 -5.84
N ILE A 150 -29.30 -8.11 -6.09
CA ILE A 150 -28.78 -9.12 -5.17
C ILE A 150 -27.48 -8.59 -4.58
N LYS A 151 -27.44 -8.31 -3.27
CA LYS A 151 -26.20 -8.05 -2.55
C LYS A 151 -25.43 -9.36 -2.39
N GLN A 152 -24.23 -9.44 -2.96
CA GLN A 152 -23.30 -10.52 -2.69
C GLN A 152 -22.21 -10.06 -1.73
N ARG A 153 -21.88 -10.90 -0.75
CA ARG A 153 -20.78 -10.69 0.18
C ARG A 153 -19.92 -11.93 0.32
N TYR A 154 -18.61 -11.73 0.33
CA TYR A 154 -17.64 -12.78 0.60
C TYR A 154 -16.71 -12.41 1.74
N LEU A 155 -16.49 -13.37 2.62
CA LEU A 155 -15.51 -13.36 3.68
C LEU A 155 -14.31 -14.19 3.25
N CYS A 156 -13.11 -13.68 3.46
CA CYS A 156 -11.88 -14.45 3.37
C CYS A 156 -11.08 -14.33 4.67
N VAL A 157 -10.59 -15.46 5.18
CA VAL A 157 -9.56 -15.51 6.21
C VAL A 157 -8.31 -16.12 5.61
N LEU A 158 -7.18 -15.41 5.72
CA LEU A 158 -5.91 -15.76 5.10
C LEU A 158 -4.81 -15.68 6.16
N GLU A 159 -3.85 -16.59 6.11
CA GLU A 159 -2.64 -16.56 6.93
C GLU A 159 -1.41 -16.23 6.08
N VAL A 160 -0.58 -15.32 6.59
CA VAL A 160 0.78 -15.00 6.12
C VAL A 160 1.77 -15.64 7.09
N LEU A 161 2.73 -16.39 6.55
CA LEU A 161 3.80 -17.01 7.32
C LEU A 161 5.16 -16.46 6.92
N ILE A 162 6.00 -16.22 7.90
CA ILE A 162 7.40 -15.82 7.72
C ILE A 162 8.28 -16.77 8.56
N PRO A 163 8.55 -18.00 8.05
CA PRO A 163 9.11 -19.10 8.85
C PRO A 163 10.48 -18.78 9.46
N ALA A 164 11.33 -18.05 8.75
CA ALA A 164 12.67 -17.69 9.21
C ALA A 164 12.68 -16.85 10.50
N TYR A 165 11.56 -16.19 10.81
CA TYR A 165 11.39 -15.36 12.00
C TYR A 165 10.34 -15.92 12.95
N GLY A 166 9.75 -17.08 12.66
CA GLY A 166 8.70 -17.68 13.48
C GLY A 166 7.42 -16.84 13.57
N VAL A 167 7.19 -15.95 12.60
CA VAL A 167 6.02 -15.05 12.59
C VAL A 167 4.92 -15.66 11.73
N SER A 168 3.70 -15.65 12.26
CA SER A 168 2.47 -15.95 11.54
C SER A 168 1.46 -14.85 11.83
N SER A 169 0.73 -14.41 10.81
CA SER A 169 -0.34 -13.44 10.96
C SER A 169 -1.50 -13.78 10.03
N ARG A 170 -2.69 -13.83 10.59
CA ARG A 170 -3.96 -14.02 9.92
C ARG A 170 -4.64 -12.68 9.72
N GLY A 171 -5.23 -12.53 8.55
CA GLY A 171 -6.04 -11.38 8.22
C GLY A 171 -7.42 -11.79 7.75
N VAL A 172 -8.36 -10.89 7.95
CA VAL A 172 -9.76 -11.02 7.56
C VAL A 172 -10.11 -9.96 6.53
N GLY A 173 -10.79 -10.37 5.46
CA GLY A 173 -11.23 -9.48 4.41
C GLY A 173 -12.66 -9.75 4.01
N VAL A 174 -13.47 -8.68 3.94
CA VAL A 174 -14.85 -8.72 3.47
C VAL A 174 -15.00 -7.86 2.23
N ALA A 175 -15.62 -8.41 1.20
CA ALA A 175 -15.96 -7.67 -0.01
C ALA A 175 -17.44 -7.84 -0.33
N GLU A 176 -18.09 -6.74 -0.73
CA GLU A 176 -19.51 -6.65 -1.07
C GLU A 176 -19.68 -6.05 -2.47
N GLU A 177 -20.63 -6.58 -3.24
CA GLU A 177 -21.05 -6.02 -4.53
C GLU A 177 -22.55 -6.21 -4.73
N THR A 178 -23.24 -5.20 -5.27
CA THR A 178 -24.65 -5.26 -5.68
C THR A 178 -24.76 -5.72 -7.13
N LEU A 179 -25.59 -6.75 -7.37
CA LEU A 179 -25.78 -7.38 -8.68
C LEU A 179 -27.21 -7.20 -9.17
N ILE A 180 -27.38 -6.75 -10.42
CA ILE A 180 -28.71 -6.69 -11.05
C ILE A 180 -29.05 -8.07 -11.63
N LYS A 181 -30.21 -8.63 -11.26
CA LYS A 181 -30.69 -10.00 -11.56
C LYS A 181 -30.73 -10.41 -13.04
N GLN A 182 -30.67 -9.45 -13.98
CA GLN A 182 -30.83 -9.70 -15.41
C GLN A 182 -29.52 -9.91 -16.19
N LYS A 183 -28.35 -9.92 -15.54
CA LYS A 183 -27.06 -10.06 -16.23
C LYS A 183 -26.75 -11.52 -16.62
N ASP A 184 -26.17 -11.66 -17.82
CA ASP A 184 -25.62 -12.89 -18.40
C ASP A 184 -24.95 -13.79 -17.33
N PRO A 185 -25.22 -15.12 -17.30
CA PRO A 185 -24.56 -16.07 -16.40
C PRO A 185 -23.03 -15.91 -16.33
N THR A 186 -22.39 -15.49 -17.42
CA THR A 186 -20.94 -15.25 -17.49
C THR A 186 -20.52 -14.03 -16.65
N ASP A 187 -21.28 -12.94 -16.72
CA ASP A 187 -21.01 -11.71 -15.96
C ASP A 187 -21.20 -11.94 -14.46
N PHE A 188 -22.19 -12.75 -14.08
CA PHE A 188 -22.38 -13.18 -12.70
C PHE A 188 -21.16 -13.95 -12.16
N LEU A 189 -20.68 -14.94 -12.90
CA LEU A 189 -19.48 -15.71 -12.51
C LEU A 189 -18.23 -14.83 -12.41
N GLN A 190 -18.05 -13.90 -13.34
CA GLN A 190 -16.91 -12.97 -13.32
C GLN A 190 -16.95 -12.06 -12.10
N LYS A 191 -18.11 -11.49 -11.79
CA LYS A 191 -18.29 -10.62 -10.62
C LYS A 191 -18.11 -11.38 -9.31
N THR A 192 -18.68 -12.58 -9.17
CA THR A 192 -18.44 -13.43 -8.00
C THR A 192 -16.95 -13.78 -7.83
N GLY A 193 -16.24 -14.12 -8.91
CA GLY A 193 -14.81 -14.39 -8.86
C GLY A 193 -13.98 -13.15 -8.46
N ASN A 194 -14.34 -11.98 -8.97
CA ASN A 194 -13.73 -10.71 -8.57
C ASN A 194 -13.99 -10.41 -7.09
N LEU A 195 -15.20 -10.65 -6.61
CA LEU A 195 -15.58 -10.42 -5.23
C LEU A 195 -14.78 -11.30 -4.26
N GLN A 196 -14.65 -12.59 -4.57
CA GLN A 196 -13.79 -13.52 -3.83
C GLN A 196 -12.32 -13.06 -3.82
N LYS A 197 -11.82 -12.60 -4.97
CA LYS A 197 -10.47 -12.06 -5.10
C LYS A 197 -10.28 -10.81 -4.24
N TYR A 198 -11.24 -9.88 -4.23
CA TYR A 198 -11.18 -8.67 -3.41
C TYR A 198 -11.19 -9.00 -1.92
N ALA A 199 -12.02 -9.94 -1.47
CA ALA A 199 -12.02 -10.42 -0.09
C ALA A 199 -10.64 -10.97 0.31
N ALA A 200 -10.04 -11.81 -0.54
CA ALA A 200 -8.69 -12.35 -0.30
C ALA A 200 -7.60 -11.28 -0.31
N GLN A 201 -7.71 -10.26 -1.17
CA GLN A 201 -6.77 -9.13 -1.20
C GLN A 201 -6.85 -8.29 0.07
N LYS A 202 -8.06 -8.00 0.56
CA LYS A 202 -8.25 -7.30 1.84
C LYS A 202 -7.71 -8.10 3.01
N ALA A 203 -7.98 -9.42 3.05
CA ALA A 203 -7.43 -10.31 4.07
C ALA A 203 -5.89 -10.33 4.07
N LEU A 204 -5.26 -10.28 2.90
CA LEU A 204 -3.81 -10.21 2.79
C LEU A 204 -3.25 -8.88 3.34
N SER A 205 -3.87 -7.75 2.99
CA SER A 205 -3.51 -6.44 3.55
C SER A 205 -3.68 -6.41 5.07
N ASP A 206 -4.77 -6.98 5.58
CA ASP A 206 -5.08 -7.08 7.01
C ASP A 206 -4.06 -7.93 7.78
N ALA A 207 -3.57 -9.03 7.19
CA ALA A 207 -2.51 -9.82 7.79
C ALA A 207 -1.18 -9.04 7.87
N PHE A 208 -0.80 -8.35 6.79
CA PHE A 208 0.47 -7.64 6.74
C PHE A 208 0.54 -6.40 7.65
N GLN A 209 -0.57 -5.72 7.93
CA GLN A 209 -0.55 -4.53 8.81
C GLN A 209 -0.12 -4.85 10.26
N LYS A 210 -0.24 -6.11 10.69
CA LYS A 210 0.18 -6.59 12.01
C LYS A 210 1.67 -6.94 12.05
N ILE A 211 2.39 -6.74 10.95
CA ILE A 211 3.81 -7.08 10.82
C ILE A 211 4.61 -5.78 10.69
N LEU A 212 5.70 -5.68 11.44
CA LEU A 212 6.70 -4.61 11.32
C LEU A 212 8.03 -5.19 10.85
N LEU A 213 8.71 -4.43 10.00
CA LEU A 213 10.06 -4.73 9.56
C LEU A 213 11.05 -3.77 10.23
N LEU A 214 12.01 -4.31 10.95
CA LEU A 214 13.12 -3.58 11.56
C LEU A 214 14.31 -3.65 10.61
N VAL A 215 14.58 -2.56 9.89
CA VAL A 215 15.61 -2.52 8.83
C VAL A 215 16.89 -1.89 9.37
N PHE A 216 17.96 -2.69 9.40
CA PHE A 216 19.29 -2.28 9.86
C PHE A 216 20.12 -1.69 8.70
N GLU A 217 21.12 -0.87 9.02
CA GLU A 217 21.97 -0.20 8.01
C GLU A 217 22.75 -1.16 7.11
N ASN A 218 23.11 -2.32 7.64
CA ASN A 218 23.80 -3.37 6.89
C ASN A 218 22.87 -4.18 5.96
N GLY A 219 21.60 -3.76 5.82
CA GLY A 219 20.59 -4.45 5.02
C GLY A 219 19.94 -5.65 5.69
N LYS A 220 20.34 -6.02 6.92
CA LYS A 220 19.63 -7.05 7.68
C LYS A 220 18.24 -6.53 8.06
N VAL A 221 17.30 -7.46 8.17
CA VAL A 221 15.93 -7.20 8.57
C VAL A 221 15.60 -8.11 9.76
N ALA A 222 14.90 -7.58 10.74
CA ALA A 222 14.17 -8.38 11.72
C ALA A 222 12.67 -8.14 11.52
N VAL A 223 11.85 -9.11 11.92
CA VAL A 223 10.41 -9.07 11.75
C VAL A 223 9.78 -9.14 13.14
N GLU A 224 8.83 -8.24 13.40
CA GLU A 224 8.08 -8.20 14.65
C GLU A 224 6.58 -8.26 14.34
N TYR A 225 5.86 -9.03 15.15
CA TYR A 225 4.41 -9.11 15.10
C TYR A 225 3.81 -8.20 16.16
N VAL A 226 2.91 -7.31 15.74
CA VAL A 226 2.16 -6.40 16.61
C VAL A 226 0.77 -6.99 16.80
N SER A 227 0.53 -7.53 17.99
CA SER A 227 -0.81 -7.98 18.36
C SER A 227 -1.74 -6.78 18.47
N PRO A 228 -2.86 -6.73 17.74
CA PRO A 228 -3.90 -5.76 18.05
C PRO A 228 -4.50 -6.11 19.41
N ASP A 229 -4.75 -5.08 20.24
CA ASP A 229 -5.23 -5.25 21.63
C ASP A 229 -6.64 -5.86 21.73
N ASP A 230 -7.39 -5.97 20.63
CA ASP A 230 -8.86 -6.07 20.70
C ASP A 230 -9.53 -7.21 19.90
N ASN A 231 -8.83 -8.08 19.16
CA ASN A 231 -9.45 -9.29 18.55
C ASN A 231 -8.43 -10.14 17.77
N THR A 232 -7.87 -11.18 18.38
CA THR A 232 -6.85 -12.01 17.72
C THR A 232 -7.48 -13.22 17.06
N VAL A 233 -7.95 -13.05 15.82
CA VAL A 233 -8.16 -14.16 14.85
C VAL A 233 -6.92 -15.08 14.77
N ASP A 234 -5.77 -14.50 15.07
CA ASP A 234 -4.45 -15.13 15.22
C ASP A 234 -4.39 -16.17 16.35
N CYS A 235 -5.17 -16.03 17.42
CA CYS A 235 -5.17 -16.94 18.56
C CYS A 235 -6.18 -18.10 18.43
N LEU A 236 -7.10 -18.02 17.47
CA LEU A 236 -8.10 -19.05 17.26
C LEU A 236 -7.50 -20.29 16.61
N THR A 237 -7.94 -21.48 17.02
CA THR A 237 -7.74 -22.70 16.23
C THR A 237 -8.51 -22.63 14.92
N GLU A 238 -8.19 -23.49 13.94
CA GLU A 238 -8.93 -23.52 12.68
C GLU A 238 -10.40 -23.95 12.92
N GLU A 239 -10.64 -24.81 13.91
CA GLU A 239 -11.97 -25.24 14.32
C GLU A 239 -12.78 -24.12 14.98
N GLU A 240 -12.18 -23.35 15.89
CA GLU A 240 -12.82 -22.19 16.53
C GLU A 240 -13.12 -21.09 15.52
N LEU A 241 -12.18 -20.84 14.60
CA LEU A 241 -12.37 -19.90 13.51
C LEU A 241 -13.53 -20.33 12.61
N GLN A 242 -13.57 -21.61 12.23
CA GLN A 242 -14.65 -22.15 11.41
C GLN A 242 -16.00 -22.10 12.14
N GLY A 243 -16.02 -22.30 13.46
CA GLY A 243 -17.21 -22.14 14.31
C GLY A 243 -17.69 -20.69 14.36
N LEU A 244 -16.80 -19.71 14.55
CA LEU A 244 -17.16 -18.29 14.58
C LEU A 244 -17.70 -17.80 13.24
N ILE A 245 -17.13 -18.26 12.13
CA ILE A 245 -17.64 -17.93 10.79
C ILE A 245 -19.06 -18.50 10.61
N GLN A 246 -19.36 -19.69 11.16
CA GLN A 246 -20.71 -20.28 11.10
C GLN A 246 -21.72 -19.60 12.02
N VAL A 247 -21.28 -19.06 13.16
CA VAL A 247 -22.16 -18.45 14.20
C VAL A 247 -22.37 -16.94 13.95
N ASN A 248 -21.71 -16.36 12.95
CA ASN A 248 -21.80 -14.94 12.57
C ASN A 248 -21.36 -13.95 13.67
N ASP A 249 -20.51 -14.36 14.61
CA ASP A 249 -20.11 -13.54 15.76
C ASP A 249 -19.00 -12.51 15.44
N PHE A 250 -18.74 -12.22 14.16
CA PHE A 250 -17.74 -11.23 13.75
C PHE A 250 -18.33 -9.82 13.81
N THR A 251 -17.71 -8.96 14.62
CA THR A 251 -17.98 -7.51 14.60
C THR A 251 -17.40 -6.91 13.31
N TRP A 252 -18.26 -6.76 12.30
CA TRP A 252 -17.90 -6.21 11.00
C TRP A 252 -17.68 -4.70 11.06
N THR A 253 -16.51 -4.23 11.50
CA THR A 253 -16.14 -2.83 11.23
C THR A 253 -15.90 -2.65 9.74
N SER A 254 -16.85 -2.00 9.06
CA SER A 254 -16.77 -1.62 7.65
C SER A 254 -15.64 -0.61 7.44
N PHE A 255 -14.47 -1.10 7.05
CA PHE A 255 -13.40 -0.26 6.52
C PHE A 255 -13.64 -0.02 5.03
N ASN A 256 -14.20 1.15 4.70
CA ASN A 256 -14.27 1.68 3.33
C ASN A 256 -12.90 2.23 2.92
N PRO A 257 -12.24 1.70 1.88
CA PRO A 257 -10.99 2.22 1.36
C PRO A 257 -11.19 3.19 0.17
N ASP A 258 -12.37 3.82 0.03
CA ASP A 258 -12.67 4.74 -1.10
C ASP A 258 -11.82 6.04 -1.10
N GLY A 259 -10.82 6.17 -0.23
CA GLY A 259 -9.91 7.32 -0.19
C GLY A 259 -8.73 7.27 -1.17
N GLU A 260 -8.63 6.24 -2.03
CA GLU A 260 -7.45 6.06 -2.90
C GLU A 260 -7.31 7.13 -4.00
N GLU A 261 -8.38 7.83 -4.40
CA GLU A 261 -8.31 8.86 -5.45
C GLU A 261 -8.33 10.31 -4.93
N GLU A 262 -8.92 10.62 -3.76
CA GLU A 262 -9.05 12.02 -3.30
C GLU A 262 -7.79 12.60 -2.63
N ILE A 263 -6.95 11.78 -1.99
CA ILE A 263 -5.79 12.30 -1.23
C ILE A 263 -4.62 12.70 -2.16
N LEU A 264 -4.68 12.31 -3.44
CA LEU A 264 -3.65 12.63 -4.44
C LEU A 264 -3.83 14.02 -5.07
N GLY A 265 -4.97 14.69 -4.88
CA GLY A 265 -5.26 16.03 -5.41
C GLY A 265 -4.79 17.20 -4.53
N GLU A 266 -4.51 17.00 -3.23
CA GLU A 266 -4.22 18.09 -2.28
C GLU A 266 -2.72 18.43 -2.13
N LEU A 267 -2.00 18.46 -3.24
CA LEU A 267 -0.73 19.20 -3.34
C LEU A 267 -0.88 20.38 -4.30
N THR A 268 -1.96 21.15 -4.15
CA THR A 268 -1.98 22.54 -4.60
C THR A 268 -1.08 23.35 -3.67
N PHE A 269 0.08 23.75 -4.19
CA PHE A 269 0.91 24.75 -3.55
C PHE A 269 0.27 26.12 -3.82
N HIS A 270 -0.14 26.81 -2.76
CA HIS A 270 -0.34 28.25 -2.84
C HIS A 270 1.02 28.89 -3.13
N GLU A 271 1.14 29.51 -4.30
CA GLU A 271 2.21 30.45 -4.60
C GLU A 271 1.99 31.68 -3.70
N ASP A 272 2.78 31.78 -2.62
CA ASP A 272 2.97 33.07 -1.97
C ASP A 272 3.76 33.95 -2.93
N ALA A 273 3.03 34.78 -3.68
CA ALA A 273 3.58 35.91 -4.39
C ALA A 273 4.30 36.80 -3.38
N LEU A 274 5.64 36.75 -3.40
CA LEU A 274 6.46 37.79 -2.80
C LEU A 274 6.20 39.08 -3.59
N GLY A 275 5.34 39.93 -3.04
CA GLY A 275 5.27 41.32 -3.42
C GLY A 275 6.64 41.95 -3.20
N ALA A 276 7.27 42.36 -4.29
CA ALA A 276 8.37 43.31 -4.26
C ALA A 276 7.75 44.70 -4.06
N GLU A 277 7.85 45.24 -2.86
CA GLU A 277 7.91 46.69 -2.66
C GLU A 277 9.39 47.10 -2.81
N ASP A 278 9.71 47.70 -3.96
CA ASP A 278 10.35 49.02 -4.07
C ASP A 278 10.52 49.41 -5.55
#